data_AF-A0A7S4KPN3-F1
#
_entry.id   AF-A0A7S4KPN3-F1
#
_cell.length_a   1.000
_cell.length_b   1.000
_cell.length_c   1.000
_cell.angle_alpha   90.00
_cell.angle_beta   90.00
_cell.angle_gamma   90.00
#
_symmetry.space_group_name_H-M   'P 1'
#
loop_
_entity.id
_entity.type
_entity.pdbx_description
1 polymer ?
#
loop_
_entity_poly.entity_id
_entity_poly.type
_entity_poly.pdbx_seq_one_letter_code
_entity_poly.pdbx_strand_id
1 'polypeptide(L)'
;TWWLGLIEQEVENFLVSLGYDVSAVPYDYTIEEPRDVDKVADNLKILKQQFKYLQPEFMNDKEKHQPVHKMIEAIKEEVTPTITGFIRSSRVVVSFYLDLPVDENPPISRLLEELEKKKDKFDAVLWEMVEDLIKDVEYLEEMLELEENPVTSADGGLTLGVVPISGIIVGKFYRYENEILTVIQIWYEDRAEELIARAEGKEIKKEIVQQEEGDGEEEGKKTLKEKLSTPRSGTRLISTTSDPMLSKEDRERASGRAKRAEGKGEEEEEDSSISIQEVKISSQEGGGRAILSRSWDDEGGEKEK
;
A
#
# COMPACT_ATOMS: atom_id res chain seq x y z
N THR A 1 3.56 5.37 9.15
CA THR A 1 4.59 4.49 9.76
C THR A 1 5.86 4.55 8.93
N TRP A 2 7.06 4.56 9.54
CA TRP A 2 8.33 4.82 8.84
C TRP A 2 8.63 3.83 7.70
N TRP A 3 8.31 2.55 7.89
CA TRP A 3 8.60 1.49 6.91
C TRP A 3 7.74 1.58 5.64
N LEU A 4 6.55 2.19 5.69
CA LEU A 4 5.76 2.46 4.49
C LEU A 4 6.45 3.49 3.58
N GLY A 5 7.09 4.50 4.18
CA GLY A 5 7.89 5.48 3.44
C GLY A 5 9.15 4.85 2.85
N LEU A 6 9.81 3.95 3.58
CA LEU A 6 10.93 3.16 3.05
C LEU A 6 10.50 2.31 1.84
N ILE A 7 9.40 1.55 1.95
CA ILE A 7 8.88 0.74 0.84
C ILE A 7 8.62 1.61 -0.39
N GLU A 8 7.94 2.75 -0.20
CA GLU A 8 7.64 3.69 -1.28
C GLU A 8 8.90 4.22 -1.95
N GLN A 9 9.86 4.68 -1.16
CA GLN A 9 11.13 5.21 -1.65
C GLN A 9 11.94 4.14 -2.40
N GLU A 10 12.04 2.92 -1.87
CA GLU A 10 12.82 1.86 -2.51
C GLU A 10 12.17 1.36 -3.80
N VAL A 11 10.83 1.29 -3.86
CA VAL A 11 10.12 0.96 -5.10
C VAL A 11 10.32 2.06 -6.16
N GLU A 12 10.26 3.33 -5.78
CA GLU A 12 10.52 4.44 -6.70
C GLU A 12 11.97 4.43 -7.19
N ASN A 13 12.94 4.30 -6.29
CA ASN A 13 14.36 4.19 -6.63
C ASN A 13 14.61 3.03 -7.60
N PHE A 14 13.99 1.88 -7.35
CA PHE A 14 14.07 0.72 -8.22
C PHE A 14 13.50 1.01 -9.61
N LEU A 15 12.31 1.59 -9.71
CA LEU A 15 11.70 1.95 -10.99
C LEU A 15 12.54 2.98 -11.76
N VAL A 16 13.03 4.01 -11.08
CA VAL A 16 13.92 5.03 -11.67
C VAL A 16 15.20 4.40 -12.20
N SER A 17 15.77 3.40 -11.50
CA SER A 17 16.95 2.68 -11.98
C SER A 17 16.70 1.91 -13.30
N LEU A 18 15.44 1.59 -13.59
CA LEU A 18 15.00 0.96 -14.84
C LEU A 18 14.61 1.97 -15.93
N GLY A 19 14.76 3.28 -15.65
CA GLY A 19 14.42 4.37 -16.57
C GLY A 19 12.99 4.89 -16.43
N TYR A 20 12.28 4.56 -15.35
CA TYR A 20 10.95 5.11 -15.09
C TYR A 20 11.03 6.62 -14.81
N ASP A 21 10.20 7.41 -15.49
CA ASP A 21 10.13 8.87 -15.28
C ASP A 21 8.98 9.23 -14.34
N VAL A 22 9.31 9.57 -13.10
CA VAL A 22 8.34 9.95 -12.05
C VAL A 22 7.53 11.20 -12.43
N SER A 23 8.06 12.05 -13.33
CA SER A 23 7.40 13.26 -13.80
C SER A 23 6.49 13.07 -15.02
N ALA A 24 6.43 11.85 -15.57
CA ALA A 24 5.61 11.57 -16.75
C ALA A 24 4.11 11.73 -16.47
N VAL A 25 3.66 11.38 -15.26
CA VAL A 25 2.28 11.58 -14.81
C VAL A 25 2.24 12.80 -13.89
N PRO A 26 1.46 13.85 -14.21
CA PRO A 26 1.32 15.01 -13.34
C PRO A 26 0.59 14.63 -12.05
N TYR A 27 0.90 15.33 -10.96
CA TYR A 27 0.31 15.06 -9.64
C TYR A 27 -1.23 15.10 -9.66
N ASP A 28 -1.81 16.04 -10.41
CA ASP A 28 -3.25 16.13 -10.63
C ASP A 28 -3.60 15.78 -12.08
N TYR A 29 -3.35 14.52 -12.44
CA TYR A 29 -3.64 13.98 -13.76
C TYR A 29 -5.12 13.98 -14.15
N THR A 30 -6.02 14.33 -13.22
CA THR A 30 -7.44 14.50 -13.54
C THR A 30 -7.74 15.87 -14.17
N ILE A 31 -6.83 16.83 -14.01
CA ILE A 31 -6.97 18.21 -14.50
C ILE A 31 -5.88 18.57 -15.51
N GLU A 32 -4.64 18.12 -15.30
CA GLU A 32 -3.50 18.41 -16.17
C GLU A 32 -3.16 17.22 -17.08
N GLU A 33 -3.07 17.48 -18.39
CA GLU A 33 -2.60 16.50 -19.37
C GLU A 33 -1.10 16.23 -19.18
N PRO A 34 -0.63 14.97 -19.28
CA PRO A 34 0.79 14.67 -19.35
C PRO A 34 1.51 15.46 -20.45
N ARG A 35 2.72 15.93 -20.15
CA ARG A 35 3.54 16.66 -21.14
C ARG A 35 4.06 15.79 -22.27
N ASP A 36 4.19 14.49 -22.01
CA ASP A 36 4.82 13.53 -22.91
C ASP A 36 4.17 12.14 -22.74
N VAL A 37 3.28 11.82 -23.68
CA VAL A 37 2.57 10.53 -23.70
C VAL A 37 3.49 9.35 -23.97
N ASP A 38 4.60 9.55 -24.70
CA ASP A 38 5.55 8.48 -24.98
C ASP A 38 6.23 8.03 -23.69
N LYS A 39 6.57 8.96 -22.79
CA LYS A 39 7.08 8.62 -21.45
C LYS A 39 6.06 7.89 -20.59
N VAL A 40 4.79 8.26 -20.66
CA VAL A 40 3.71 7.54 -19.95
C VAL A 40 3.62 6.09 -20.45
N ALA A 41 3.72 5.88 -21.77
CA ALA A 41 3.72 4.54 -22.37
C ALA A 41 4.99 3.74 -22.04
N ASP A 42 6.16 4.38 -21.99
CA ASP A 42 7.42 3.74 -21.61
C ASP A 42 7.41 3.33 -20.12
N ASN A 43 6.86 4.16 -19.23
CA ASN A 43 6.61 3.79 -17.83
C ASN A 43 5.70 2.56 -17.71
N LEU A 44 4.60 2.51 -18.48
CA LEU A 44 3.71 1.35 -18.51
C LEU A 44 4.46 0.08 -18.95
N LYS A 45 5.33 0.20 -19.96
CA LYS A 45 6.15 -0.91 -20.45
C LYS A 45 7.08 -1.45 -19.36
N ILE A 46 7.74 -0.58 -18.61
CA ILE A 46 8.60 -0.97 -17.47
C ILE A 46 7.78 -1.76 -16.45
N LEU A 47 6.62 -1.24 -16.04
CA LEU A 47 5.74 -1.90 -15.07
C LEU A 47 5.26 -3.28 -15.57
N LYS A 48 4.79 -3.38 -16.82
CA LYS A 48 4.36 -4.65 -17.43
C LYS A 48 5.49 -5.68 -17.47
N GLN A 49 6.72 -5.25 -17.72
CA GLN A 49 7.89 -6.13 -17.65
C GLN A 49 8.13 -6.64 -16.24
N GLN A 50 8.01 -5.78 -15.21
CA GLN A 50 8.18 -6.21 -13.83
C GLN A 50 7.05 -7.14 -13.34
N PHE A 51 5.80 -6.87 -13.74
CA PHE A 51 4.68 -7.75 -13.37
C PHE A 51 4.82 -9.17 -13.87
N LYS A 52 5.45 -9.37 -15.04
CA LYS A 52 5.76 -10.71 -15.53
C LYS A 52 6.55 -11.51 -14.50
N TYR A 53 7.45 -10.86 -13.77
CA TYR A 53 8.27 -11.50 -12.74
C TYR A 53 7.55 -11.61 -11.39
N LEU A 54 6.56 -10.77 -11.13
CA LEU A 54 5.73 -10.85 -9.93
C LEU A 54 4.65 -11.94 -9.98
N GLN A 55 4.47 -12.64 -11.09
CA GLN A 55 3.48 -13.72 -11.14
C GLN A 55 3.98 -14.95 -10.35
N PRO A 56 3.08 -15.69 -9.66
CA PRO A 56 3.45 -16.84 -8.82
C PRO A 56 4.29 -17.90 -9.54
N GLU A 57 4.11 -18.05 -10.85
CA GLU A 57 4.85 -19.00 -11.69
C GLU A 57 6.35 -18.67 -11.75
N PHE A 58 6.72 -17.40 -11.61
CA PHE A 58 8.10 -16.93 -11.66
C PHE A 58 8.68 -16.69 -10.26
N MET A 59 7.85 -16.48 -9.24
CA MET A 59 8.31 -16.28 -7.85
C MET A 59 9.07 -17.48 -7.27
N ASN A 60 8.74 -18.70 -7.71
CA ASN A 60 9.36 -19.92 -7.20
C ASN A 60 10.69 -20.28 -7.88
N ASP A 61 11.05 -19.61 -8.98
CA ASP A 61 12.27 -19.89 -9.74
C ASP A 61 13.46 -19.13 -9.12
N LYS A 62 14.00 -19.69 -8.03
CA LYS A 62 15.14 -19.12 -7.30
C LYS A 62 16.38 -18.92 -8.18
N GLU A 63 16.55 -19.69 -9.26
CA GLU A 63 17.72 -19.54 -10.13
C GLU A 63 17.63 -18.30 -11.04
N LYS A 64 16.43 -17.77 -11.25
CA LYS A 64 16.19 -16.54 -11.99
C LYS A 64 15.88 -15.39 -11.04
N HIS A 65 16.76 -15.09 -10.09
CA HIS A 65 16.63 -13.93 -9.21
C HIS A 65 16.53 -12.62 -10.01
N GLN A 66 15.31 -12.27 -10.39
CA GLN A 66 15.01 -11.04 -11.10
C GLN A 66 15.27 -9.84 -10.19
N PRO A 67 15.66 -8.68 -10.75
CA PRO A 67 15.93 -7.47 -9.97
C PRO A 67 14.81 -7.13 -8.97
N VAL A 68 13.54 -7.29 -9.36
CA VAL A 68 12.39 -7.00 -8.48
C VAL A 68 12.30 -7.91 -7.25
N HIS A 69 12.66 -9.20 -7.36
CA HIS A 69 12.68 -10.10 -6.20
C HIS A 69 13.80 -9.74 -5.24
N LYS A 70 14.98 -9.39 -5.77
CA LYS A 70 16.11 -8.94 -4.94
C LYS A 70 15.74 -7.68 -4.15
N MET A 71 15.03 -6.74 -4.79
CA MET A 71 14.51 -5.55 -4.13
C MET A 71 13.49 -5.92 -3.02
N ILE A 72 12.51 -6.79 -3.31
CA ILE A 72 11.51 -7.22 -2.31
C ILE A 72 12.20 -7.85 -1.09
N GLU A 73 13.13 -8.77 -1.30
CA GLU A 73 13.83 -9.43 -0.20
C GLU A 73 14.71 -8.46 0.59
N ALA A 74 15.40 -7.52 -0.07
CA ALA A 74 16.17 -6.49 0.62
C ALA A 74 15.30 -5.61 1.53
N ILE A 75 14.11 -5.21 1.05
CA ILE A 75 13.16 -4.43 1.84
C ILE A 75 12.65 -5.26 3.03
N LYS A 76 12.34 -6.55 2.83
CA LYS A 76 11.91 -7.45 3.92
C LYS A 76 12.98 -7.61 4.98
N GLU A 77 14.24 -7.81 4.60
CA GLU A 77 15.38 -7.91 5.51
C GLU A 77 15.54 -6.66 6.39
N GLU A 78 15.15 -5.48 5.89
CA GLU A 78 15.21 -4.23 6.65
C GLU A 78 13.98 -4.00 7.54
N VAL A 79 12.78 -4.29 7.03
CA VAL A 79 11.51 -3.99 7.73
C VAL A 79 11.20 -5.02 8.82
N THR A 80 11.37 -6.32 8.52
CA THR A 80 10.97 -7.42 9.41
C THR A 80 11.60 -7.34 10.81
N PRO A 81 12.93 -7.13 10.98
CA PRO A 81 13.53 -7.06 12.32
C PRO A 81 12.94 -5.94 13.18
N THR A 82 12.55 -4.83 12.56
CA THR A 82 11.96 -3.70 13.29
C THR A 82 10.53 -4.00 13.71
N ILE A 83 9.73 -4.66 12.86
CA ILE A 83 8.39 -5.14 13.22
C ILE A 83 8.49 -6.13 14.38
N THR A 84 9.38 -7.11 14.30
CA THR A 84 9.60 -8.09 15.37
C THR A 84 10.05 -7.42 16.68
N GLY A 85 10.91 -6.40 16.59
CA GLY A 85 11.31 -5.60 17.74
C GLY A 85 10.15 -4.83 18.39
N PHE A 86 9.26 -4.27 17.58
CA PHE A 86 8.04 -3.62 18.04
C PHE A 86 7.10 -4.63 18.71
N ILE A 87 6.76 -5.75 18.05
CA ILE A 87 5.93 -6.83 18.61
C ILE A 87 6.45 -7.25 19.98
N ARG A 88 7.75 -7.54 20.08
CA ARG A 88 8.38 -7.93 21.34
C ARG A 88 8.22 -6.86 22.41
N SER A 89 8.51 -5.60 22.09
CA SER A 89 8.42 -4.49 23.06
C SER A 89 6.98 -4.26 23.52
N SER A 90 6.03 -4.30 22.60
CA SER A 90 4.60 -4.18 22.89
C SER A 90 4.11 -5.30 23.80
N ARG A 91 4.55 -6.55 23.58
CA ARG A 91 4.24 -7.67 24.49
C ARG A 91 4.79 -7.47 25.89
N VAL A 92 6.00 -6.89 26.04
CA VAL A 92 6.54 -6.55 27.37
C VAL A 92 5.65 -5.52 28.06
N VAL A 93 5.25 -4.47 27.35
CA VAL A 93 4.39 -3.41 27.89
C VAL A 93 3.02 -3.97 28.29
N VAL A 94 2.37 -4.74 27.42
CA VAL A 94 1.08 -5.38 27.71
C VAL A 94 1.21 -6.34 28.90
N SER A 95 2.27 -7.17 28.94
CA SER A 95 2.49 -8.09 30.05
C SER A 95 2.69 -7.36 31.38
N PHE A 96 3.38 -6.22 31.37
CA PHE A 96 3.53 -5.38 32.55
C PHE A 96 2.18 -4.88 33.08
N TYR A 97 1.32 -4.32 32.20
CA TYR A 97 -0.02 -3.86 32.61
C TYR A 97 -0.93 -5.00 33.06
N LEU A 98 -0.74 -6.21 32.54
CA LEU A 98 -1.50 -7.40 32.91
C LEU A 98 -0.87 -8.21 34.05
N ASP A 99 0.15 -7.70 34.76
CA ASP A 99 0.91 -8.43 35.81
C ASP A 99 1.33 -9.85 35.38
N LEU A 100 1.68 -10.03 34.10
CA LEU A 100 2.14 -11.31 33.56
C LEU A 100 3.68 -11.37 33.60
N PRO A 101 4.27 -12.56 33.81
CA PRO A 101 5.71 -12.74 33.70
C PRO A 101 6.19 -12.40 32.28
N VAL A 102 7.14 -11.48 32.16
CA VAL A 102 7.66 -10.95 30.88
C VAL A 102 8.40 -12.02 30.06
N ASP A 103 8.97 -13.01 30.73
CA ASP A 103 9.74 -14.11 30.15
C ASP A 103 8.89 -15.16 29.43
N GLU A 104 7.57 -15.17 29.64
CA GLU A 104 6.68 -16.19 29.08
C GLU A 104 6.29 -15.95 27.62
N ASN A 105 6.52 -14.76 27.06
CA ASN A 105 6.07 -14.36 25.71
C ASN A 105 4.65 -14.88 25.39
N PRO A 106 3.64 -14.48 26.18
CA PRO A 106 2.31 -15.08 26.13
C PRO A 106 1.66 -14.91 24.73
N PRO A 107 0.91 -15.92 24.26
CA PRO A 107 0.17 -15.80 23.01
C PRO A 107 -0.93 -14.73 23.11
N ILE A 108 -1.30 -14.12 21.98
CA ILE A 108 -2.31 -13.05 21.91
C ILE A 108 -3.65 -13.44 22.55
N SER A 109 -4.09 -14.67 22.34
CA SER A 109 -5.32 -15.20 22.96
C SER A 109 -5.30 -15.12 24.49
N ARG A 110 -4.15 -15.40 25.12
CA ARG A 110 -3.96 -15.27 26.57
C ARG A 110 -3.95 -13.81 27.01
N LEU A 111 -3.34 -12.92 26.22
CA LEU A 111 -3.33 -11.48 26.52
C LEU A 111 -4.75 -10.91 26.52
N LEU A 112 -5.57 -11.24 25.53
CA LEU A 112 -6.98 -10.82 25.45
C LEU A 112 -7.82 -11.39 26.61
N GLU A 113 -7.61 -12.67 26.96
CA GLU A 113 -8.32 -13.30 28.07
C GLU A 113 -7.99 -12.62 29.41
N GLU A 114 -6.71 -12.34 29.67
CA GLU A 114 -6.26 -11.68 30.89
C GLU A 114 -6.66 -10.21 30.94
N LEU A 115 -6.71 -9.54 29.79
CA LEU A 115 -7.28 -8.22 29.66
C LEU A 115 -8.75 -8.25 30.12
N GLU A 116 -9.63 -9.07 29.51
CA GLU A 116 -11.07 -9.15 29.89
C GLU A 116 -11.30 -9.48 31.38
N LYS A 117 -10.48 -10.34 31.98
CA LYS A 117 -10.54 -10.63 33.42
C LYS A 117 -10.23 -9.43 34.30
N LYS A 118 -9.41 -8.49 33.81
CA LYS A 118 -8.94 -7.32 34.57
C LYS A 118 -9.65 -6.02 34.20
N LYS A 119 -10.71 -6.08 33.39
CA LYS A 119 -11.47 -4.91 32.93
C LYS A 119 -11.82 -3.89 34.02
N ASP A 120 -12.26 -4.36 35.18
CA ASP A 120 -12.64 -3.49 36.30
C ASP A 120 -11.44 -2.79 36.99
N LYS A 121 -10.21 -3.19 36.68
CA LYS A 121 -8.97 -2.61 37.24
C LYS A 121 -8.39 -1.50 36.37
N PHE A 122 -8.84 -1.38 35.13
CA PHE A 122 -8.40 -0.35 34.20
C PHE A 122 -9.40 0.79 34.17
N ASP A 123 -8.92 2.02 34.08
CA ASP A 123 -9.75 3.09 33.58
C ASP A 123 -10.02 2.88 32.07
N ALA A 124 -11.10 3.48 31.57
CA ALA A 124 -11.55 3.26 30.20
C ALA A 124 -10.51 3.64 29.14
N VAL A 125 -9.66 4.65 29.41
CA VAL A 125 -8.65 5.12 28.46
C VAL A 125 -7.50 4.13 28.39
N LEU A 126 -6.97 3.73 29.55
CA LEU A 126 -5.88 2.75 29.58
C LEU A 126 -6.34 1.39 29.03
N TRP A 127 -7.58 1.00 29.29
CA TRP A 127 -8.19 -0.19 28.70
C TRP A 127 -8.12 -0.19 27.17
N GLU A 128 -8.66 0.86 26.55
CA GLU A 128 -8.69 1.01 25.08
C GLU A 128 -7.28 1.01 24.50
N MET A 129 -6.34 1.71 25.14
CA MET A 129 -4.94 1.72 24.72
C MET A 129 -4.28 0.33 24.75
N VAL A 130 -4.51 -0.46 25.80
CA VAL A 130 -3.94 -1.81 25.90
C VAL A 130 -4.62 -2.76 24.90
N GLU A 131 -5.93 -2.65 24.74
CA GLU A 131 -6.69 -3.43 23.77
C GLU A 131 -6.21 -3.17 22.32
N ASP A 132 -6.06 -1.91 21.95
CA ASP A 132 -5.57 -1.50 20.63
C ASP A 132 -4.13 -1.96 20.40
N LEU A 133 -3.27 -1.87 21.41
CA LEU A 133 -1.90 -2.37 21.31
C LEU A 133 -1.85 -3.89 21.09
N ILE A 134 -2.77 -4.66 21.69
CA ILE A 134 -2.87 -6.11 21.44
C ILE A 134 -3.31 -6.37 19.99
N LYS A 135 -4.30 -5.63 19.48
CA LYS A 135 -4.77 -5.76 18.09
C LYS A 135 -3.68 -5.41 17.08
N ASP A 136 -2.87 -4.36 17.36
CA ASP A 136 -1.73 -4.01 16.53
C ASP A 136 -0.69 -5.13 16.50
N VAL A 137 -0.41 -5.78 17.64
CA VAL A 137 0.49 -6.93 17.68
C VAL A 137 -0.09 -8.11 16.88
N GLU A 138 -1.37 -8.43 17.06
CA GLU A 138 -2.06 -9.49 16.33
C GLU A 138 -1.98 -9.27 14.81
N TYR A 139 -2.27 -8.05 14.35
CA TYR A 139 -2.17 -7.67 12.94
C TYR A 139 -0.75 -7.85 12.38
N LEU A 140 0.27 -7.43 13.14
CA LEU A 140 1.67 -7.54 12.70
C LEU A 140 2.16 -9.00 12.71
N GLU A 141 1.69 -9.84 13.65
CA GLU A 141 1.99 -11.27 13.63
C GLU A 141 1.35 -11.97 12.44
N GLU A 142 0.09 -11.67 12.13
CA GLU A 142 -0.58 -12.19 10.94
C GLU A 142 0.14 -11.74 9.66
N MET A 143 0.62 -10.49 9.61
CA MET A 143 1.39 -9.98 8.47
C MET A 143 2.69 -10.77 8.24
N LEU A 144 3.41 -11.11 9.31
CA LEU A 144 4.63 -11.91 9.23
C LEU A 144 4.34 -13.37 8.87
N GLU A 145 3.29 -13.95 9.45
CA GLU A 145 2.84 -15.30 9.13
C GLU A 145 2.49 -15.43 7.63
N LEU A 146 1.80 -14.44 7.06
CA LEU A 146 1.47 -14.40 5.62
C LEU A 146 2.71 -14.24 4.73
N GLU A 147 3.80 -13.68 5.25
CA GLU A 147 5.06 -13.54 4.52
C GLU A 147 5.84 -14.87 4.47
N GLU A 148 5.76 -15.67 5.53
CA GLU A 148 6.37 -17.01 5.59
C GLU A 148 5.51 -18.07 4.90
N ASN A 149 4.19 -17.99 5.11
CA ASN A 149 3.19 -18.94 4.65
C ASN A 149 2.15 -18.21 3.78
N PRO A 150 2.51 -17.80 2.55
CA PRO A 150 1.59 -17.12 1.66
C PRO A 150 0.37 -18.00 1.40
N VAL A 151 -0.79 -17.56 1.88
CA VAL A 151 -2.06 -18.26 1.69
C VAL A 151 -2.48 -18.10 0.24
N THR A 152 -2.15 -19.09 -0.59
CA THR A 152 -2.86 -19.29 -1.85
C THR A 152 -4.24 -19.83 -1.50
N SER A 153 -5.22 -18.95 -1.31
CA SER A 153 -6.62 -19.36 -1.25
C SER A 153 -6.87 -20.31 -2.43
N ALA A 154 -7.40 -21.51 -2.17
CA ALA A 154 -7.73 -22.47 -3.25
C ALA A 154 -8.67 -21.85 -4.30
N ASP A 155 -9.43 -20.83 -3.88
CA ASP A 155 -10.36 -20.08 -4.70
C ASP A 155 -9.74 -18.81 -5.33
N GLY A 156 -8.44 -18.57 -5.10
CA GLY A 156 -7.70 -17.40 -5.59
C GLY A 156 -8.13 -16.05 -4.98
N GLY A 157 -9.01 -16.06 -3.98
CA GLY A 157 -9.49 -14.85 -3.31
C GLY A 157 -8.46 -14.28 -2.34
N LEU A 158 -8.15 -12.99 -2.47
CA LEU A 158 -7.40 -12.24 -1.47
C LEU A 158 -8.26 -12.10 -0.20
N THR A 159 -7.73 -12.49 0.95
CA THR A 159 -8.34 -12.16 2.23
C THR A 159 -8.21 -10.65 2.44
N LEU A 160 -9.34 -9.94 2.58
CA LEU A 160 -9.36 -8.47 2.70
C LEU A 160 -8.85 -7.93 4.05
N GLY A 161 -8.18 -8.76 4.85
CA GLY A 161 -7.75 -8.42 6.21
C GLY A 161 -6.33 -7.87 6.27
N VAL A 162 -5.36 -8.77 6.37
CA VAL A 162 -3.96 -8.42 6.55
C VAL A 162 -3.19 -8.61 5.24
N VAL A 163 -2.30 -7.66 4.94
CA VAL A 163 -1.50 -7.66 3.71
C VAL A 163 -0.04 -7.85 4.12
N PRO A 164 0.66 -8.87 3.60
CA PRO A 164 2.09 -9.08 3.89
C PRO A 164 2.94 -7.96 3.29
N ILE A 165 4.20 -7.84 3.73
CA ILE A 165 5.13 -6.78 3.27
C ILE A 165 5.31 -6.86 1.74
N SER A 166 5.51 -8.07 1.22
CA SER A 166 5.56 -8.35 -0.22
C SER A 166 4.28 -7.91 -0.94
N GLY A 167 3.11 -8.14 -0.34
CA GLY A 167 1.81 -7.68 -0.87
C GLY A 167 1.69 -6.16 -0.92
N ILE A 168 2.22 -5.44 0.06
CA ILE A 168 2.25 -3.98 0.08
C ILE A 168 3.14 -3.44 -1.05
N ILE A 169 4.31 -4.05 -1.24
CA ILE A 169 5.24 -3.70 -2.33
C ILE A 169 4.58 -3.94 -3.69
N VAL A 170 4.03 -5.13 -3.92
CA VAL A 170 3.32 -5.48 -5.17
C VAL A 170 2.13 -4.55 -5.39
N GLY A 171 1.40 -4.20 -4.33
CA GLY A 171 0.30 -3.25 -4.38
C GLY A 171 0.72 -1.86 -4.89
N LYS A 172 1.95 -1.42 -4.64
CA LYS A 172 2.48 -0.15 -5.19
C LYS A 172 2.66 -0.23 -6.71
N PHE A 173 3.20 -1.33 -7.24
CA PHE A 173 3.28 -1.52 -8.70
C PHE A 173 1.90 -1.45 -9.35
N TYR A 174 0.89 -2.13 -8.78
CA TYR A 174 -0.48 -2.09 -9.29
C TYR A 174 -1.10 -0.70 -9.23
N ARG A 175 -0.80 0.10 -8.20
CA ARG A 175 -1.26 1.49 -8.13
C ARG A 175 -0.66 2.33 -9.25
N TYR A 176 0.67 2.28 -9.45
CA TYR A 176 1.31 3.00 -10.56
C TYR A 176 0.78 2.57 -11.93
N GLU A 177 0.53 1.28 -12.13
CA GLU A 177 -0.07 0.79 -13.36
C GLU A 177 -1.47 1.37 -13.58
N ASN A 178 -2.32 1.30 -12.56
CA ASN A 178 -3.69 1.80 -12.65
C ASN A 178 -3.73 3.31 -12.87
N GLU A 179 -2.83 4.07 -12.24
CA GLU A 179 -2.68 5.51 -12.48
C GLU A 179 -2.32 5.78 -13.94
N ILE A 180 -1.31 5.11 -14.49
CA ILE A 180 -0.90 5.27 -15.89
C ILE A 180 -2.01 4.85 -16.87
N LEU A 181 -2.69 3.73 -16.62
CA LEU A 181 -3.81 3.29 -17.44
C LEU A 181 -4.96 4.29 -17.42
N THR A 182 -5.24 4.87 -16.25
CA THR A 182 -6.26 5.91 -16.09
C THR A 182 -5.88 7.17 -16.86
N VAL A 183 -4.61 7.59 -16.79
CA VAL A 183 -4.09 8.73 -17.56
C VAL A 183 -4.25 8.50 -19.07
N ILE A 184 -3.88 7.32 -19.55
CA ILE A 184 -4.03 6.94 -20.97
C ILE A 184 -5.50 6.97 -21.39
N GLN A 185 -6.38 6.45 -20.54
CA GLN A 185 -7.81 6.40 -20.83
C GLN A 185 -8.46 7.79 -20.84
N ILE A 186 -8.09 8.67 -19.92
CA ILE A 186 -8.67 10.01 -19.80
C ILE A 186 -8.21 10.92 -20.94
N TRP A 187 -6.92 10.94 -21.24
CA TRP A 187 -6.34 11.93 -22.15
C TRP A 187 -6.12 11.43 -23.58
N TYR A 188 -6.08 10.11 -23.78
CA TYR A 188 -5.72 9.49 -25.07
C TYR A 188 -6.69 8.36 -25.44
N GLU A 189 -7.98 8.53 -25.17
CA GLU A 189 -9.03 7.50 -25.40
C GLU A 189 -8.94 6.84 -26.79
N ASP A 190 -8.80 7.66 -27.84
CA ASP A 190 -8.71 7.25 -29.24
C ASP A 190 -7.38 6.55 -29.61
N ARG A 191 -6.38 6.58 -28.72
CA ARG A 191 -5.10 5.89 -28.85
C ARG A 191 -4.80 4.90 -27.71
N ALA A 192 -5.74 4.69 -26.78
CA ALA A 192 -5.48 3.92 -25.58
C ALA A 192 -5.06 2.48 -25.90
N GLU A 193 -5.78 1.82 -26.82
CA GLU A 193 -5.44 0.48 -27.30
C GLU A 193 -4.05 0.44 -27.96
N GLU A 194 -3.68 1.49 -28.71
CA GLU A 194 -2.37 1.58 -29.36
C GLU A 194 -1.24 1.64 -28.35
N LEU A 195 -1.38 2.54 -27.37
CA LEU A 195 -0.37 2.78 -26.34
C LEU A 195 -0.19 1.55 -25.43
N ILE A 196 -1.30 0.91 -25.02
CA ILE A 196 -1.27 -0.30 -24.20
C ILE A 196 -0.63 -1.46 -24.98
N ALA A 197 -1.01 -1.68 -26.23
CA ALA A 197 -0.42 -2.74 -27.05
C ALA A 197 1.09 -2.52 -27.27
N ARG A 198 1.52 -1.27 -27.49
CA ARG A 198 2.94 -0.91 -27.58
C ARG A 198 3.69 -1.22 -26.27
N ALA A 199 3.12 -0.89 -25.11
CA ALA A 199 3.71 -1.18 -23.82
C ALA A 199 3.83 -2.69 -23.55
N GLU A 200 2.89 -3.49 -24.07
CA GLU A 200 2.93 -4.96 -24.03
C GLU A 200 3.88 -5.57 -25.07
N GLY A 201 4.49 -4.77 -25.93
CA GLY A 201 5.37 -5.24 -27.01
C GLY A 201 4.63 -5.93 -28.15
N LYS A 202 3.32 -5.68 -28.31
CA LYS A 202 2.50 -6.22 -29.40
C LYS A 202 2.60 -5.32 -30.62
N GLU A 203 2.91 -5.90 -31.78
CA GLU A 203 2.85 -5.20 -33.05
C GLU A 203 1.38 -4.98 -33.46
N ILE A 204 0.98 -3.73 -33.59
CA ILE A 204 -0.33 -3.38 -34.14
C ILE A 204 -0.18 -3.37 -35.66
N LYS A 205 -0.73 -4.40 -36.29
CA LYS A 205 -0.97 -4.35 -37.73
C LYS A 205 -2.01 -3.26 -37.95
N LYS A 206 -1.58 -2.08 -38.37
CA LYS A 206 -2.50 -1.08 -38.95
C LYS A 206 -3.07 -1.74 -40.20
N GLU A 207 -4.18 -2.44 -40.06
CA GLU A 207 -5.06 -2.67 -41.20
C GLU A 207 -5.47 -1.27 -41.63
N ILE A 208 -4.73 -0.76 -42.63
CA ILE A 208 -5.08 0.46 -43.33
C ILE A 208 -6.44 0.14 -43.93
N VAL A 209 -7.50 0.53 -43.23
CA VAL A 209 -8.82 0.65 -43.78
C VAL A 209 -8.68 1.76 -44.81
N GLN A 210 -8.24 1.38 -46.02
CA GLN A 210 -8.49 2.15 -47.22
C GLN A 210 -10.00 2.16 -47.36
N GLN A 211 -10.67 3.08 -46.65
CA GLN A 211 -11.94 3.58 -47.12
C GLN A 211 -11.62 4.18 -48.49
N GLU A 212 -11.92 3.41 -49.53
CA GLU A 212 -12.11 3.94 -50.86
C GLU A 212 -13.08 5.12 -50.69
N GLU A 213 -12.53 6.34 -50.77
CA GLU A 213 -13.29 7.55 -51.06
C GLU A 213 -13.90 7.34 -52.44
N GLY A 214 -15.01 6.59 -52.47
CA GLY A 214 -15.90 6.53 -53.60
C GLY A 214 -16.55 7.90 -53.71
N ASP A 215 -16.10 8.68 -54.70
CA ASP A 215 -16.78 9.84 -55.25
C ASP A 215 -18.28 9.54 -55.38
N GLY A 216 -19.07 10.04 -54.44
CA GLY A 216 -20.50 9.84 -54.37
C GLY A 216 -21.14 11.09 -53.78
N GLU A 217 -21.70 11.88 -54.69
CA GLU A 217 -22.35 13.18 -54.54
C GLU A 217 -23.12 13.45 -53.24
N GLU A 218 -23.02 14.72 -52.84
CA GLU A 218 -23.96 15.52 -52.05
C GLU A 218 -25.41 14.97 -51.97
N GLU A 219 -25.88 14.68 -50.77
CA GLU A 219 -27.00 15.40 -50.12
C GLU A 219 -27.39 14.69 -48.82
N GLY A 220 -27.24 15.37 -47.68
CA GLY A 220 -27.85 14.88 -46.43
C GLY A 220 -27.09 15.17 -45.14
N LYS A 221 -26.79 16.45 -44.87
CA LYS A 221 -26.43 16.89 -43.52
C LYS A 221 -27.60 16.65 -42.55
N LYS A 222 -27.63 15.49 -41.89
CA LYS A 222 -28.38 15.27 -40.64
C LYS A 222 -27.51 14.57 -39.61
N THR A 223 -26.88 15.40 -38.78
CA THR A 223 -26.69 15.21 -37.34
C THR A 223 -26.42 13.78 -36.86
N LEU A 224 -25.16 13.38 -36.91
CA LEU A 224 -24.64 12.19 -36.22
C LEU A 224 -24.02 12.58 -34.87
N LYS A 225 -24.79 13.25 -34.01
CA LYS A 225 -24.41 13.54 -32.61
C LYS A 225 -25.30 12.82 -31.58
N GLU A 226 -26.15 11.88 -32.00
CA GLU A 226 -27.22 11.32 -31.16
C GLU A 226 -27.34 9.79 -31.21
N LYS A 227 -26.23 9.07 -31.40
CA LYS A 227 -26.22 7.57 -31.40
C LYS A 227 -25.20 6.91 -30.46
N LEU A 228 -24.65 7.65 -29.50
CA LEU A 228 -23.93 7.06 -28.36
C LEU A 228 -24.75 7.30 -27.08
N SER A 229 -25.94 6.72 -27.06
CA SER A 229 -26.84 6.63 -25.91
C SER A 229 -27.48 5.24 -25.90
N THR A 230 -26.66 4.20 -25.84
CA THR A 230 -27.10 2.89 -25.36
C THR A 230 -26.02 2.30 -24.45
N PRO A 231 -26.39 1.83 -23.24
CA PRO A 231 -25.44 1.26 -22.30
C PRO A 231 -25.04 -0.14 -22.79
N ARG A 232 -23.80 -0.31 -23.24
CA ARG A 232 -23.22 -1.64 -23.44
C ARG A 232 -22.85 -2.22 -22.08
N SER A 233 -23.75 -3.07 -21.59
CA SER A 233 -23.46 -4.13 -20.63
C SER A 233 -22.26 -4.95 -21.12
N GLY A 234 -21.26 -5.16 -20.25
CA GLY A 234 -20.28 -6.23 -20.46
C GLY A 234 -18.80 -5.89 -20.29
N THR A 235 -18.40 -5.07 -19.31
CA THR A 235 -17.06 -5.20 -18.70
C THR A 235 -17.19 -4.85 -17.23
N ARG A 236 -17.02 -5.84 -16.34
CA ARG A 236 -17.03 -5.62 -14.89
C ARG A 236 -15.78 -4.81 -14.54
N LEU A 237 -15.93 -3.50 -14.46
CA LEU A 237 -15.13 -2.66 -13.58
C LEU A 237 -15.39 -3.13 -12.15
N ILE A 238 -14.35 -3.61 -11.49
CA ILE A 238 -14.38 -3.91 -10.06
C ILE A 238 -14.36 -2.55 -9.35
N SER A 239 -15.54 -1.96 -9.18
CA SER A 239 -15.78 -0.81 -8.30
C SER A 239 -15.54 -1.25 -6.85
N THR A 240 -14.39 -0.92 -6.29
CA THR A 240 -14.07 -1.08 -4.86
C THR A 240 -14.09 0.29 -4.16
N THR A 241 -15.25 0.94 -4.18
CA THR A 241 -15.61 1.96 -3.20
C THR A 241 -17.08 1.78 -2.84
N SER A 242 -17.38 0.68 -2.15
CA SER A 242 -18.60 0.54 -1.38
C SER A 242 -18.24 0.83 0.07
N ASP A 243 -18.42 2.08 0.48
CA ASP A 243 -18.52 2.42 1.90
C ASP A 243 -19.62 1.55 2.53
N PRO A 244 -19.34 0.85 3.64
CA PRO A 244 -20.39 0.15 4.36
C PRO A 244 -21.38 1.20 4.89
N MET A 245 -22.60 1.18 4.34
CA MET A 245 -23.73 1.89 4.92
C MET A 245 -23.90 1.44 6.37
N LEU A 246 -23.46 2.30 7.29
CA LEU A 246 -23.83 2.24 8.69
C LEU A 246 -25.36 2.17 8.79
N SER A 247 -25.83 1.25 9.61
CA SER A 247 -27.25 1.07 9.85
C SER A 247 -27.85 2.37 10.40
N LYS A 248 -29.17 2.59 10.19
CA LYS A 248 -29.88 3.73 10.81
C LYS A 248 -29.72 3.77 12.33
N GLU A 249 -29.45 2.63 12.97
CA GLU A 249 -29.21 2.51 14.41
C GLU A 249 -27.83 3.02 14.83
N ASP A 250 -26.82 2.97 13.96
CA ASP A 250 -25.49 3.51 14.24
C ASP A 250 -25.41 5.04 14.05
N ARG A 251 -26.25 5.60 13.18
CA ARG A 251 -26.41 7.06 13.05
C ARG A 251 -27.07 7.70 14.27
N GLU A 252 -27.95 7.00 14.98
CA GLU A 252 -28.56 7.53 16.20
C GLU A 252 -27.59 7.51 17.40
N ARG A 253 -26.68 6.52 17.48
CA ARG A 253 -25.64 6.47 18.52
C ARG A 253 -24.59 7.58 18.40
N ALA A 254 -24.30 8.05 17.18
CA ALA A 254 -23.36 9.14 16.94
C ALA A 254 -23.90 10.54 17.30
N SER A 255 -25.23 10.75 17.30
CA SER A 255 -25.81 12.07 17.64
C SER A 255 -26.03 12.30 19.15
N GLY A 256 -25.97 11.24 19.97
CA GLY A 256 -26.21 11.33 21.42
C GLY A 256 -25.04 11.84 22.26
N ARG A 257 -23.82 11.92 21.70
CA ARG A 257 -22.60 12.23 22.47
C ARG A 257 -22.22 13.72 22.51
N ALA A 258 -22.93 14.58 21.77
CA ALA A 258 -22.63 16.01 21.63
C ALA A 258 -23.42 16.96 22.57
N LYS A 259 -24.13 16.45 23.59
CA LYS A 259 -24.97 17.29 24.50
C LYS A 259 -24.62 17.21 25.98
N ARG A 260 -23.42 16.74 26.35
CA ARG A 260 -23.04 16.62 27.77
C ARG A 260 -21.64 17.21 28.04
N ALA A 261 -21.46 18.47 27.66
CA ALA A 261 -20.26 19.24 28.01
C ALA A 261 -20.58 20.73 28.16
N GLU A 262 -21.66 21.06 28.86
CA GLU A 262 -21.86 22.40 29.43
C GLU A 262 -22.45 22.22 30.82
N GLY A 263 -21.64 22.41 31.85
CA GLY A 263 -22.13 22.37 33.22
C GLY A 263 -21.06 22.18 34.29
N LYS A 264 -20.66 23.33 34.86
CA LYS A 264 -20.06 23.53 36.19
C LYS A 264 -18.56 23.33 36.33
N GLY A 265 -17.87 24.46 36.27
CA GLY A 265 -16.72 24.70 37.13
C GLY A 265 -17.20 24.98 38.55
N GLU A 266 -16.54 24.34 39.50
CA GLU A 266 -16.36 24.81 40.87
C GLU A 266 -14.88 24.56 41.20
N GLU A 267 -14.23 25.62 41.66
CA GLU A 267 -12.84 25.71 42.05
C GLU A 267 -12.63 24.98 43.38
N GLU A 268 -11.69 24.04 43.42
CA GLU A 268 -10.98 23.69 44.66
C GLU A 268 -9.49 23.64 44.34
N GLU A 269 -8.78 24.69 44.74
CA GLU A 269 -7.32 24.73 44.85
C GLU A 269 -6.92 23.86 46.06
N GLU A 270 -6.40 22.67 45.81
CA GLU A 270 -5.58 21.95 46.81
C GLU A 270 -4.13 21.86 46.35
N ASP A 271 -3.33 22.64 47.06
CA ASP A 271 -1.87 22.70 47.04
C ASP A 271 -1.28 21.32 47.37
N SER A 272 -0.77 20.61 46.37
CA SER A 272 0.04 19.41 46.56
C SER A 272 1.40 19.56 45.89
N SER A 273 2.37 19.97 46.71
CA SER A 273 3.79 20.04 46.37
C SER A 273 4.35 18.65 46.11
N ILE A 274 4.43 18.25 44.84
CA ILE A 274 5.18 17.05 44.42
C ILE A 274 6.64 17.43 44.20
N SER A 275 7.52 16.91 45.06
CA SER A 275 8.97 17.03 44.92
C SER A 275 9.47 16.07 43.84
N ILE A 276 9.73 16.59 42.64
CA ILE A 276 10.37 15.83 41.55
C ILE A 276 11.88 15.79 41.82
N GLN A 277 12.41 14.60 42.10
CA GLN A 277 13.86 14.37 42.10
C GLN A 277 14.37 14.34 40.66
N GLU A 278 15.31 15.24 40.37
CA GLU A 278 16.04 15.30 39.10
C GLU A 278 16.82 14.00 38.88
N VAL A 279 16.37 13.17 37.94
CA VAL A 279 17.16 12.08 37.38
C VAL A 279 18.08 12.68 36.31
N LYS A 280 19.36 12.85 36.67
CA LYS A 280 20.43 13.16 35.71
C LYS A 280 20.63 11.99 34.76
N ILE A 281 20.10 12.11 33.55
CA ILE A 281 20.47 11.25 32.42
C ILE A 281 21.67 11.91 31.73
N SER A 282 22.84 11.28 31.82
CA SER A 282 24.02 11.70 31.08
C SER A 282 23.87 11.31 29.61
N SER A 283 23.65 12.28 28.74
CA SER A 283 23.78 12.09 27.29
C SER A 283 25.25 11.96 26.94
N GLN A 284 25.66 10.76 26.54
CA GLN A 284 26.93 10.52 25.87
C GLN A 284 26.67 10.50 24.37
N GLU A 285 27.36 11.40 23.68
CA GLU A 285 27.37 11.58 22.23
C GLU A 285 27.90 10.35 21.48
N GLY A 286 27.46 10.17 20.24
CA GLY A 286 28.28 9.56 19.19
C GLY A 286 27.57 8.50 18.36
N GLY A 287 27.31 8.81 17.09
CA GLY A 287 26.95 7.79 16.10
C GLY A 287 26.29 8.35 14.86
N GLY A 288 27.06 9.03 14.01
CA GLY A 288 26.63 9.40 12.66
C GLY A 288 26.26 8.15 11.85
N ARG A 289 25.04 8.11 11.31
CA ARG A 289 24.65 7.11 10.31
C ARG A 289 25.25 7.49 8.97
N ALA A 290 26.16 6.66 8.48
CA ALA A 290 26.62 6.67 7.10
C ALA A 290 25.45 6.25 6.19
N ILE A 291 25.15 7.10 5.20
CA ILE A 291 24.27 6.77 4.09
C ILE A 291 25.05 5.83 3.17
N LEU A 292 24.77 4.53 3.24
CA LEU A 292 25.31 3.52 2.34
C LEU A 292 24.46 3.50 1.07
N SER A 293 24.84 4.30 0.08
CA SER A 293 24.37 4.14 -1.30
C SER A 293 24.94 2.84 -1.86
N ARG A 294 24.16 1.75 -1.86
CA ARG A 294 24.51 0.53 -2.60
C ARG A 294 24.18 0.75 -4.07
N SER A 295 25.19 0.96 -4.92
CA SER A 295 24.98 0.88 -6.36
C SER A 295 24.83 -0.58 -6.77
N TRP A 296 23.86 -0.85 -7.64
CA TRP A 296 23.63 -2.15 -8.24
C TRP A 296 24.47 -2.26 -9.52
N ASP A 297 25.79 -2.16 -9.40
CA ASP A 297 26.67 -2.32 -10.55
C ASP A 297 27.01 -3.79 -10.78
N ASP A 298 26.77 -4.18 -12.03
CA ASP A 298 26.80 -5.48 -12.64
C ASP A 298 28.26 -5.94 -12.86
N GLU A 299 28.79 -6.87 -12.03
CA GLU A 299 30.06 -7.54 -12.31
C GLU A 299 29.84 -8.66 -13.35
N GLY A 300 29.76 -8.23 -14.62
CA GLY A 300 29.88 -9.11 -15.79
C GLY A 300 31.32 -9.61 -15.93
N GLY A 301 31.62 -10.77 -15.34
CA GLY A 301 32.89 -11.47 -15.51
C GLY A 301 33.10 -11.95 -16.95
N GLU A 302 34.01 -11.30 -17.66
CA GLU A 302 34.70 -11.81 -18.84
C GLU A 302 35.35 -13.17 -18.51
N LYS A 303 34.98 -14.22 -19.26
CA LYS A 303 35.85 -15.38 -19.42
C LYS A 303 36.53 -15.29 -20.77
N GLU A 304 37.81 -14.96 -20.71
CA GLU A 304 38.75 -15.07 -21.82
C GLU A 304 38.94 -16.53 -22.29
N LYS A 305 39.46 -16.59 -23.52
CA LYS A 305 39.69 -17.70 -24.46
C LYS A 305 40.37 -18.96 -23.92
#